data_AF-A0A7V0XHN1-F1
#
_entry.id   AF-A0A7V0XHN1-F1
#
_cell.length_a   1.000
_cell.length_b   1.000
_cell.length_c   1.000
_cell.angle_alpha   90.00
_cell.angle_beta   90.00
_cell.angle_gamma   90.00
#
_symmetry.space_group_name_H-M   'P 1'
#
loop_
_entity.id
_entity.type
_entity.pdbx_description
1 polymer ?
#
loop_
_entity_poly.entity_id
_entity_poly.type
_entity_poly.pdbx_seq_one_letter_code
_entity_poly.pdbx_strand_id
1 'polypeptide(L)'
;MNLEIEGELSFLTVPEIKKKADKLIRRKRLKAVDLSKITQLDSAGVAFINHLIKYSDTKIDSLPKNLLDTYQIFTHSGAEFATKPKKENIFVGLADQLINFFSSSRDALYLTSEIVFWSFVGLFSSRGQRKGSLIHQAFLIGANAVGIIVLLSLIIGVILALQSAAQLR
;
A
#
# COMPACT_ATOMS: atom_id res chain seq x y z
N MET A 1 25.27 17.43 -21.25
CA MET A 1 24.30 18.07 -22.16
C MET A 1 23.43 18.92 -21.27
N ASN A 2 23.31 20.20 -21.62
CA ASN A 2 22.54 21.14 -20.82
C ASN A 2 21.10 21.08 -21.33
N LEU A 3 20.14 20.96 -20.42
CA LEU A 3 18.73 21.03 -20.76
C LEU A 3 18.27 22.45 -20.46
N GLU A 4 18.06 23.23 -21.51
CA GLU A 4 17.43 24.54 -21.42
C GLU A 4 15.91 24.33 -21.45
N ILE A 5 15.22 24.81 -20.41
CA ILE A 5 13.76 24.77 -20.34
C ILE A 5 13.27 26.21 -20.45
N GLU A 6 12.48 26.47 -21.48
CA GLU A 6 11.93 27.80 -21.78
C GLU A 6 10.40 27.78 -21.68
N GLY A 7 9.81 28.85 -21.15
CA GLY A 7 8.35 29.06 -21.11
C GLY A 7 7.69 28.71 -19.78
N GLU A 8 6.47 28.18 -19.84
CA GLU A 8 5.64 27.85 -18.67
C GLU A 8 5.91 26.42 -18.19
N LEU A 9 6.17 26.26 -16.89
CA LEU A 9 6.28 24.97 -16.21
C LEU A 9 5.02 24.73 -15.38
N SER A 10 3.99 24.22 -16.06
CA SER A 10 2.71 23.87 -15.46
C SER A 10 2.33 22.41 -15.68
N PHE A 11 1.28 21.96 -15.01
CA PHE A 11 0.73 20.61 -15.15
C PHE A 11 0.52 20.18 -16.61
N LEU A 12 0.24 21.14 -17.50
CA LEU A 12 0.04 20.88 -18.94
C LEU A 12 1.34 20.63 -19.69
N THR A 13 2.43 21.32 -19.33
CA THR A 13 3.70 21.28 -20.07
C THR A 13 4.70 20.27 -19.49
N VAL A 14 4.61 19.99 -18.18
CA VAL A 14 5.48 19.05 -17.46
C VAL A 14 5.54 17.64 -18.07
N PRO A 15 4.44 17.00 -18.52
CA PRO A 15 4.49 15.63 -19.02
C PRO A 15 5.39 15.44 -20.25
N GLU A 16 5.41 16.41 -21.16
CA GLU A 16 6.23 16.35 -22.38
C GLU A 16 7.71 16.59 -22.09
N ILE A 17 7.98 17.59 -21.25
CA ILE A 17 9.34 17.95 -20.82
C ILE A 17 9.93 16.81 -20.00
N LYS A 18 9.14 16.18 -19.13
CA LYS A 18 9.53 15.01 -18.33
C LYS A 18 9.94 13.82 -19.19
N LYS A 19 9.20 13.49 -20.25
CA LYS A 19 9.60 12.40 -21.17
C LYS A 19 10.97 12.64 -21.80
N LYS A 20 11.27 13.88 -22.20
CA LYS A 20 12.58 14.26 -22.76
C LYS A 20 13.67 14.20 -21.69
N ALA A 21 13.40 14.71 -20.49
CA ALA A 21 14.33 14.70 -19.37
C ALA A 21 14.66 13.27 -18.89
N ASP A 22 13.66 12.41 -18.72
CA ASP A 22 13.84 11.01 -18.28
C ASP A 22 14.70 10.21 -19.29
N LYS A 23 14.57 10.49 -20.59
CA LYS A 23 15.41 9.89 -21.63
C LYS A 23 16.88 10.33 -21.51
N LEU A 24 17.14 11.57 -21.08
CA LEU A 24 18.49 12.11 -20.87
C LEU A 24 19.10 11.66 -19.53
N ILE A 25 18.28 11.57 -18.48
CA ILE A 25 18.67 11.02 -17.16
C ILE A 25 19.06 9.54 -17.30
N ARG A 26 18.24 8.73 -17.98
CA ARG A 26 18.53 7.31 -18.23
C ARG A 26 19.84 7.10 -19.01
N ARG A 27 20.27 8.09 -19.80
CA ARG A 27 21.54 8.08 -20.56
C ARG A 27 22.72 8.70 -19.78
N LYS A 28 22.54 9.09 -18.51
CA LYS A 28 23.55 9.78 -17.66
C LYS A 28 24.20 11.00 -18.32
N ARG A 29 23.44 11.73 -19.16
CA ARG A 29 23.98 12.82 -19.98
C ARG A 29 23.57 14.22 -19.52
N LEU A 30 22.71 14.31 -18.52
CA LEU A 30 22.31 15.59 -17.92
C LEU A 30 23.44 16.07 -17.00
N LYS A 31 23.97 17.27 -17.26
CA LYS A 31 25.08 17.87 -16.48
C LYS A 31 24.70 19.20 -15.82
N ALA A 32 23.83 19.98 -16.46
CA ALA A 32 23.28 21.22 -15.95
C ALA A 32 21.85 21.38 -16.48
N VAL A 33 20.96 21.99 -15.69
CA VAL A 33 19.63 22.40 -16.12
C VAL A 33 19.54 23.92 -15.94
N ASP A 34 19.31 24.63 -17.03
CA ASP A 34 19.09 26.06 -17.00
C ASP A 34 17.59 26.35 -16.94
N LEU A 35 17.19 27.05 -15.88
CA LEU A 35 15.81 27.42 -15.56
C LEU A 35 15.58 28.94 -15.70
N SER A 36 16.55 29.68 -16.25
CA SER A 36 16.56 31.15 -16.28
C SER A 36 15.46 31.76 -17.16
N LYS A 37 14.89 30.99 -18.11
CA LYS A 37 13.88 31.45 -19.09
C LYS A 37 12.45 31.00 -18.75
N ILE A 38 12.19 30.61 -17.50
CA ILE A 38 10.86 30.22 -17.04
C ILE A 38 10.06 31.45 -16.67
N THR A 39 8.86 31.56 -17.20
CA THR A 39 7.94 32.68 -16.94
C THR A 39 6.89 32.38 -15.88
N GLN A 40 6.50 31.11 -15.72
CA GLN A 40 5.49 30.66 -14.76
C GLN A 40 5.81 29.28 -14.18
N LEU A 41 5.49 29.07 -12.91
CA LEU A 41 5.76 27.85 -12.15
C LEU A 41 4.56 27.48 -11.28
N ASP A 42 4.01 26.28 -11.45
CA ASP A 42 2.94 25.73 -10.60
C ASP A 42 3.45 24.60 -9.69
N SER A 43 2.53 23.96 -8.94
CA SER A 43 2.87 22.84 -8.05
C SER A 43 3.44 21.63 -8.79
N ALA A 44 3.02 21.36 -10.03
CA ALA A 44 3.54 20.27 -10.86
C ALA A 44 4.95 20.61 -11.39
N GLY A 45 5.21 21.87 -11.73
CA GLY A 45 6.51 22.39 -12.11
C GLY A 45 7.52 22.32 -10.95
N VAL A 46 7.12 22.71 -9.74
CA VAL A 46 7.97 22.56 -8.53
C VAL A 46 8.30 21.09 -8.26
N ALA A 47 7.30 20.20 -8.36
CA ALA A 47 7.51 18.76 -8.20
C ALA A 47 8.46 18.19 -9.27
N PHE A 48 8.38 18.70 -10.50
CA PHE A 48 9.27 18.31 -11.59
C PHE A 48 10.72 18.78 -11.35
N ILE A 49 10.94 20.01 -10.88
CA ILE A 49 12.27 20.50 -10.51
C ILE A 49 12.88 19.63 -9.40
N ASN A 50 12.11 19.32 -8.35
CA ASN A 50 12.56 18.43 -7.27
C ASN A 50 12.87 17.02 -7.78
N HIS A 51 12.10 16.51 -8.75
CA HIS A 51 12.41 15.25 -9.42
C HIS A 51 13.75 15.31 -10.16
N LEU A 52 14.05 16.40 -10.88
CA LEU A 52 15.34 16.56 -11.55
C LEU A 52 16.51 16.56 -10.56
N ILE A 53 16.42 17.33 -9.46
CA ILE A 53 17.47 17.38 -8.42
C ILE A 53 17.69 15.99 -7.81
N LYS A 54 16.62 15.24 -7.55
CA LYS A 54 16.71 13.92 -6.91
C LYS A 54 17.33 12.84 -7.81
N TYR A 55 17.05 12.88 -9.11
CA TYR A 55 17.44 11.82 -10.05
C TYR A 55 18.63 12.17 -10.95
N SER A 56 19.10 13.41 -10.88
CA SER A 56 20.29 13.84 -11.57
C SER A 56 21.11 14.68 -10.59
N ASP A 57 22.38 14.31 -10.38
CA ASP A 57 23.33 15.02 -9.52
C ASP A 57 23.77 16.34 -10.19
N THR A 58 22.77 17.14 -10.53
CA THR A 58 22.83 18.20 -11.52
C THR A 58 22.63 19.52 -10.81
N LYS A 59 23.58 20.44 -11.02
CA LYS A 59 23.47 21.81 -10.51
C LYS A 59 22.41 22.55 -11.31
N ILE A 60 21.53 23.24 -10.60
CA ILE A 60 20.58 24.21 -11.17
C ILE A 60 21.26 25.57 -11.12
N ASP A 61 21.47 26.19 -12.28
CA ASP A 61 22.34 27.37 -12.38
C ASP A 61 21.65 28.68 -12.00
N SER A 62 20.33 28.82 -12.10
CA SER A 62 19.60 29.99 -11.55
C SER A 62 18.08 29.84 -11.68
N LEU A 63 17.33 30.27 -10.66
CA LEU A 63 15.88 30.48 -10.73
C LEU A 63 15.59 31.98 -10.65
N PRO A 64 14.73 32.57 -11.50
CA PRO A 64 14.41 33.98 -11.42
C PRO A 64 13.76 34.32 -10.06
N LYS A 65 14.14 35.47 -9.48
CA LYS A 65 13.73 35.91 -8.13
C LYS A 65 12.22 35.91 -7.91
N ASN A 66 11.43 36.14 -8.96
CA ASN A 66 9.97 36.19 -8.90
C ASN A 66 9.30 34.81 -8.69
N LEU A 67 10.04 33.70 -8.82
CA LEU A 67 9.53 32.33 -8.68
C LEU A 67 10.14 31.59 -7.47
N LEU A 68 11.03 32.24 -6.74
CA LEU A 68 11.65 31.71 -5.52
C LEU A 68 10.63 31.54 -4.39
N ASP A 69 9.72 32.49 -4.23
CA ASP A 69 8.69 32.44 -3.17
C ASP A 69 7.71 31.28 -3.41
N THR A 70 7.26 31.11 -4.65
CA THR A 70 6.42 29.99 -5.08
C THR A 70 7.11 28.65 -4.84
N TYR A 71 8.40 28.55 -5.20
CA TYR A 71 9.18 27.34 -4.96
C TYR A 71 9.30 27.00 -3.46
N GLN A 72 9.54 27.99 -2.59
CA GLN A 72 9.67 27.80 -1.15
C GLN A 72 8.37 27.35 -0.48
N ILE A 73 7.22 27.90 -0.89
CA ILE A 73 5.89 27.54 -0.35
C ILE A 73 5.57 26.07 -0.64
N PHE A 74 5.81 25.63 -1.88
CA PHE A 74 5.50 24.26 -2.30
C PHE A 74 6.55 23.22 -1.85
N THR A 75 7.77 23.63 -1.52
CA THR A 75 8.79 22.75 -0.93
C THR A 75 8.60 22.53 0.57
N HIS A 76 8.19 23.57 1.32
CA HIS A 76 7.91 23.45 2.77
C HIS A 76 6.62 22.68 3.07
N SER A 77 5.68 22.58 2.13
CA SER A 77 4.46 21.76 2.30
C SER A 77 4.71 20.24 2.25
N GLY A 78 5.98 19.80 2.24
CA GLY A 78 6.42 18.70 3.08
C GLY A 78 5.63 17.40 2.99
N ALA A 79 5.16 17.01 1.80
CA ALA A 79 4.88 15.61 1.57
C ALA A 79 6.23 14.89 1.62
N GLU A 80 6.51 14.16 2.69
CA GLU A 80 7.57 13.15 2.69
C GLU A 80 7.27 12.20 1.53
N PHE A 81 7.92 12.47 0.40
CA PHE A 81 7.75 11.65 -0.79
C PHE A 81 8.33 10.29 -0.47
N ALA A 82 7.42 9.34 -0.20
CA ALA A 82 7.68 7.92 -0.03
C ALA A 82 8.85 7.55 -0.94
N THR A 83 9.99 7.25 -0.33
CA THR A 83 11.14 6.75 -1.06
C THR A 83 10.66 5.54 -1.84
N LYS A 84 10.67 5.66 -3.17
CA LYS A 84 10.32 4.58 -4.10
C LYS A 84 10.85 3.27 -3.50
N PRO A 85 10.01 2.24 -3.30
CA PRO A 85 10.47 1.01 -2.68
C PRO A 85 11.72 0.59 -3.44
N LYS A 86 12.82 0.56 -2.70
CA LYS A 86 14.10 0.04 -3.21
C LYS A 86 13.73 -1.29 -3.83
N LYS A 87 14.21 -1.63 -5.03
CA LYS A 87 13.90 -2.93 -5.64
C LYS A 87 14.28 -4.00 -4.61
N GLU A 88 13.29 -4.51 -3.91
CA GLU A 88 13.49 -5.38 -2.79
C GLU A 88 13.93 -6.71 -3.36
N ASN A 89 15.05 -7.21 -2.85
CA ASN A 89 15.40 -8.60 -3.09
C ASN A 89 14.27 -9.45 -2.52
N ILE A 90 13.97 -10.58 -3.15
CA ILE A 90 12.88 -11.49 -2.76
C ILE A 90 12.97 -11.86 -1.26
N PHE A 91 14.19 -11.94 -0.72
CA PHE A 91 14.45 -12.17 0.70
C PHE A 91 13.96 -11.04 1.64
N VAL A 92 14.00 -9.78 1.20
CA VAL A 92 13.50 -8.64 1.98
C VAL A 92 11.97 -8.67 2.03
N GLY A 93 11.31 -8.93 0.90
CA GLY A 93 9.84 -9.07 0.88
C GLY A 93 9.34 -10.25 1.72
N LEU A 94 10.05 -11.38 1.71
CA LEU A 94 9.73 -12.53 2.58
C LEU A 94 9.93 -12.20 4.08
N ALA A 95 11.00 -11.48 4.43
CA ALA A 95 11.24 -11.05 5.80
C ALA A 95 10.15 -10.09 6.27
N ASP A 96 9.79 -9.10 5.46
CA ASP A 96 8.72 -8.14 5.77
C ASP A 96 7.38 -8.86 5.92
N GLN A 97 7.06 -9.82 5.07
CA GLN A 97 5.84 -10.60 5.18
C GLN A 97 5.82 -11.46 6.45
N LEU A 98 6.94 -12.07 6.84
CA LEU A 98 7.04 -12.83 8.09
C LEU A 98 6.92 -11.93 9.32
N ILE A 99 7.61 -10.80 9.34
CA ILE A 99 7.54 -9.83 10.45
C ILE A 99 6.11 -9.31 10.60
N ASN A 100 5.48 -8.91 9.49
CA ASN A 100 4.09 -8.43 9.48
C ASN A 100 3.10 -9.53 9.86
N PHE A 101 3.36 -10.79 9.49
CA PHE A 101 2.54 -11.91 9.90
C PHE A 101 2.64 -12.15 11.41
N PHE A 102 3.85 -12.08 11.99
CA PHE A 102 4.05 -12.20 13.43
C PHE A 102 3.39 -11.07 14.22
N SER A 103 3.52 -9.82 13.77
CA SER A 103 2.85 -8.68 14.42
C SER A 103 1.33 -8.82 14.34
N SER A 104 0.80 -9.12 13.15
CA SER A 104 -0.65 -9.32 12.95
C SER A 104 -1.18 -10.49 13.75
N SER A 105 -0.40 -11.57 13.89
CA SER A 105 -0.76 -12.73 14.72
C SER A 105 -0.81 -12.37 16.20
N ARG A 106 0.12 -11.54 16.68
CA ARG A 106 0.10 -11.03 18.06
C ARG A 106 -1.14 -10.19 18.31
N ASP A 107 -1.49 -9.30 17.38
CA ASP A 107 -2.67 -8.45 17.48
C ASP A 107 -3.95 -9.29 17.44
N ALA A 108 -4.02 -10.29 16.56
CA ALA A 108 -5.13 -11.24 16.50
C ALA A 108 -5.28 -12.03 17.80
N LEU A 109 -4.18 -12.49 18.41
CA LEU A 109 -4.20 -13.16 19.71
C LEU A 109 -4.65 -12.24 20.83
N TYR A 110 -4.21 -10.98 20.84
CA TYR A 110 -4.63 -9.99 21.82
C TYR A 110 -6.14 -9.74 21.73
N LEU A 111 -6.65 -9.46 20.52
CA LEU A 111 -8.07 -9.29 20.26
C LEU A 111 -8.88 -10.54 20.63
N THR A 112 -8.36 -11.73 20.28
CA THR A 112 -9.02 -12.98 20.63
C THR A 112 -9.09 -13.17 22.15
N SER A 113 -8.01 -12.85 22.87
CA SER A 113 -7.98 -12.94 24.33
C SER A 113 -9.01 -11.99 24.96
N GLU A 114 -9.10 -10.76 24.46
CA GLU A 114 -10.07 -9.77 24.91
C GLU A 114 -11.51 -10.20 24.62
N ILE A 115 -11.78 -10.67 23.38
CA ILE A 115 -13.09 -11.20 22.99
C ILE A 115 -13.48 -12.38 23.86
N VAL A 116 -12.58 -13.34 24.09
CA VAL A 116 -12.87 -14.54 24.91
C VAL A 116 -13.14 -14.14 26.36
N PHE A 117 -12.32 -13.27 26.94
CA PHE A 117 -12.49 -12.80 28.32
C PHE A 117 -13.85 -12.09 28.50
N TRP A 118 -14.16 -11.12 27.64
CA TRP A 118 -15.43 -10.40 27.72
C TRP A 118 -16.63 -11.24 27.32
N SER A 119 -16.47 -12.21 26.41
CA SER A 119 -17.53 -13.17 26.08
C SER A 119 -17.85 -14.02 27.31
N PHE A 120 -16.85 -14.51 28.03
CA PHE A 120 -17.05 -15.31 29.23
C PHE A 120 -17.70 -14.50 30.36
N VAL A 121 -17.19 -13.29 30.66
CA VAL A 121 -17.82 -12.39 31.64
C VAL A 121 -19.25 -12.01 31.23
N GLY A 122 -19.46 -11.79 29.93
CA GLY A 122 -20.76 -11.47 29.33
C GLY A 122 -21.81 -12.57 29.45
N LEU A 123 -21.41 -13.83 29.66
CA LEU A 123 -22.36 -14.91 29.97
C LEU A 123 -23.03 -14.71 31.33
N PHE A 124 -22.31 -14.12 32.30
CA PHE A 124 -22.83 -13.84 33.65
C PHE A 124 -23.40 -12.42 33.77
N SER A 125 -23.02 -11.52 32.87
CA SER A 125 -23.43 -10.11 32.85
C SER A 125 -24.14 -9.77 31.54
N SER A 126 -25.47 -9.69 31.56
CA SER A 126 -26.28 -9.36 30.38
C SER A 126 -26.36 -7.85 30.07
N ARG A 127 -25.61 -6.99 30.76
CA ARG A 127 -25.66 -5.53 30.50
C ARG A 127 -25.00 -5.24 29.15
N GLY A 128 -25.79 -4.75 28.21
CA GLY A 128 -25.31 -4.28 26.90
C GLY A 128 -25.50 -5.26 25.73
N GLN A 129 -25.97 -6.50 25.95
CA GLN A 129 -26.20 -7.46 24.87
C GLN A 129 -27.69 -7.56 24.51
N ARG A 130 -28.00 -7.59 23.20
CA ARG A 130 -29.36 -7.90 22.72
C ARG A 130 -29.68 -9.36 23.07
N LYS A 131 -30.67 -9.57 23.93
CA LYS A 131 -31.13 -10.91 24.31
C LYS A 131 -31.38 -11.77 23.06
N GLY A 132 -30.81 -12.97 23.04
CA GLY A 132 -30.99 -13.94 21.94
C GLY A 132 -30.10 -13.73 20.71
N SER A 133 -29.20 -12.74 20.68
CA SER A 133 -28.27 -12.54 19.54
C SER A 133 -27.38 -13.77 19.30
N LEU A 134 -26.91 -14.41 20.37
CA LEU A 134 -26.08 -15.62 20.29
C LEU A 134 -26.83 -16.77 19.62
N ILE A 135 -28.09 -17.00 20.02
CA ILE A 135 -28.93 -18.07 19.46
C ILE A 135 -29.23 -17.78 17.99
N HIS A 136 -29.59 -16.53 17.67
CA HIS A 136 -29.84 -16.12 16.29
C HIS A 136 -28.61 -16.32 15.41
N GLN A 137 -27.43 -15.93 15.89
CA GLN A 137 -26.17 -16.09 15.15
C GLN A 137 -25.78 -17.57 15.00
N ALA A 138 -25.94 -18.38 16.06
CA ALA A 138 -25.70 -19.81 16.01
C ALA A 138 -26.62 -20.50 15.00
N PHE A 139 -27.90 -20.12 14.96
CA PHE A 139 -28.85 -20.62 13.97
C PHE A 139 -28.46 -20.21 12.55
N LEU A 140 -28.11 -18.95 12.32
CA LEU A 140 -27.73 -18.46 10.99
C LEU A 140 -26.49 -19.17 10.44
N ILE A 141 -25.44 -19.31 11.27
CA ILE A 141 -24.21 -20.02 10.86
C ILE A 141 -24.50 -21.51 10.65
N GLY A 142 -25.25 -22.13 11.56
CA GLY A 142 -25.59 -23.55 11.49
C GLY A 142 -26.44 -23.88 10.26
N ALA A 143 -27.56 -23.18 10.07
CA ALA A 143 -28.49 -23.41 8.97
C ALA A 143 -27.83 -23.27 7.60
N ASN A 144 -26.95 -22.26 7.43
CA ASN A 144 -26.20 -22.07 6.20
C ASN A 144 -25.20 -23.20 5.93
N ALA A 145 -24.67 -23.85 6.97
CA ALA A 145 -23.68 -24.92 6.85
C ALA A 145 -24.30 -26.32 6.64
N VAL A 146 -25.57 -26.54 7.01
CA VAL A 146 -26.22 -27.88 7.00
C VAL A 146 -26.05 -28.60 5.66
N GLY A 147 -26.31 -27.94 4.53
CA GLY A 147 -26.29 -28.58 3.22
C GLY A 147 -24.92 -29.20 2.87
N ILE A 148 -23.83 -28.49 3.14
CA ILE A 148 -22.47 -28.96 2.86
C ILE A 148 -22.10 -30.09 3.84
N ILE A 149 -22.45 -29.95 5.13
CA ILE A 149 -22.14 -30.94 6.16
C ILE A 149 -22.82 -32.28 5.86
N VAL A 150 -24.09 -32.27 5.45
CA VAL A 150 -24.84 -33.49 5.11
C VAL A 150 -24.20 -34.24 3.93
N LEU A 151 -23.87 -33.52 2.86
CA LEU A 151 -23.24 -34.12 1.68
C LEU A 151 -21.86 -34.71 2.02
N LEU A 152 -21.01 -33.95 2.73
CA LEU A 152 -19.69 -34.44 3.13
C LEU A 152 -19.78 -35.66 4.03
N SER A 153 -20.70 -35.67 5.00
CA SER A 153 -20.87 -36.80 5.93
C SER A 153 -21.30 -38.07 5.20
N LEU A 154 -22.20 -37.95 4.21
CA LEU A 154 -22.61 -39.08 3.37
C LEU A 154 -21.42 -39.65 2.58
N ILE A 155 -20.68 -38.77 1.89
CA ILE A 155 -19.53 -39.17 1.06
C ILE A 155 -18.46 -39.83 1.92
N ILE A 156 -18.10 -39.22 3.06
CA ILE A 156 -17.12 -39.79 3.99
C ILE A 156 -17.59 -41.15 4.50
N GLY A 157 -18.86 -41.30 4.86
CA GLY A 157 -19.43 -42.57 5.30
C GLY A 157 -19.30 -43.68 4.26
N VAL A 158 -19.61 -43.38 2.99
CA VAL A 158 -19.45 -44.34 1.87
C VAL A 158 -17.99 -44.70 1.64
N ILE A 159 -17.08 -43.72 1.67
CA ILE A 159 -15.64 -43.97 1.51
C ILE A 159 -15.13 -44.87 2.63
N LEU A 160 -15.49 -44.59 3.88
CA LEU A 160 -15.08 -45.40 5.03
C LEU A 160 -15.64 -46.83 4.94
N ALA A 161 -16.90 -47.00 4.51
CA ALA A 161 -17.49 -48.31 4.32
C ALA A 161 -16.75 -49.12 3.24
N LEU A 162 -16.43 -48.49 2.11
CA LEU A 162 -15.70 -49.13 1.01
C LEU A 162 -14.25 -49.48 1.41
N GLN A 163 -13.57 -48.60 2.13
CA GLN A 163 -12.23 -48.85 2.66
C GLN A 163 -12.22 -50.00 3.67
N SER A 164 -13.21 -50.04 4.57
CA SER A 164 -13.35 -51.11 5.56
C SER A 164 -13.58 -52.47 4.89
N ALA A 165 -14.42 -52.51 3.85
CA ALA A 165 -14.66 -53.71 3.07
C ALA A 165 -13.42 -54.18 2.30
N ALA A 166 -12.62 -53.23 1.78
CA ALA A 166 -11.37 -53.55 1.08
C ALA A 166 -10.24 -54.01 2.03
N GLN A 167 -10.22 -53.56 3.28
CA GLN A 167 -9.25 -53.98 4.30
C GLN A 167 -9.57 -55.33 4.93
N LEU A 168 -10.84 -55.75 4.91
CA LEU A 168 -11.29 -57.07 5.42
C LEU A 168 -11.09 -58.22 4.41
N ARG A 169 -10.67 -57.91 3.19
CA ARG A 169 -10.38 -58.89 2.13
C ARG A 169 -8.89 -59.15 2.03
#